data_AF-A0A645E9Z9-F1
#
_entry.id   AF-A0A645E9Z9-F1
#
_cell.length_a   1.000
_cell.length_b   1.000
_cell.length_c   1.000
_cell.angle_alpha   90.00
_cell.angle_beta   90.00
_cell.angle_gamma   90.00
#
_symmetry.space_group_name_H-M   'P 1'
#
loop_
_entity.id
_entity.type
_entity.pdbx_description
1 polymer ?
#
loop_
_entity_poly.entity_id
_entity_poly.type
_entity_poly.pdbx_seq_one_letter_code
_entity_poly.pdbx_strand_id
1 'polypeptide(L)'
;MPIFTDTLYNDIQKQDWGSVCVLVYAEGYVPYALFGMQVESGKKRLGPTILIFPEGVAQSDAPLNIVEAPQRAWVDALVEKYQPKETG
;
A
#
# COMPACT_ATOMS: atom_id res chain seq x y z
N MET A 1 1.81 -12.56 12.27
CA MET A 1 0.61 -11.74 11.98
C MET A 1 -0.48 -12.67 11.45
N PRO A 2 -1.75 -12.48 11.84
CA PRO A 2 -2.86 -13.17 11.18
C PRO A 2 -2.92 -12.76 9.70
N ILE A 3 -3.18 -13.73 8.82
CA ILE A 3 -3.35 -13.52 7.37
C ILE A 3 -4.85 -13.55 7.09
N PHE A 4 -5.38 -12.46 6.53
CA PHE A 4 -6.75 -12.38 6.05
C PHE A 4 -6.74 -12.36 4.53
N THR A 5 -7.64 -13.12 3.90
CA THR A 5 -7.83 -13.03 2.45
C THR A 5 -8.53 -11.71 2.13
N ASP A 6 -7.89 -10.89 1.30
CA ASP A 6 -8.54 -9.71 0.74
C ASP A 6 -9.54 -10.16 -0.33
N THR A 7 -10.81 -9.82 -0.14
CA THR A 7 -11.89 -10.14 -1.08
C THR A 7 -12.39 -8.94 -1.85
N LEU A 8 -11.85 -7.74 -1.59
CA LEU A 8 -12.34 -6.48 -2.12
C LEU A 8 -12.41 -6.46 -3.66
N TYR A 9 -11.46 -7.14 -4.30
CA TYR A 9 -11.30 -7.11 -5.76
C TYR A 9 -11.64 -8.43 -6.47
N ASN A 10 -12.18 -9.41 -5.74
CA ASN A 10 -12.44 -10.76 -6.28
C ASN A 10 -13.34 -10.75 -7.52
N ASP A 11 -14.29 -9.83 -7.59
CA ASP A 11 -15.28 -9.73 -8.66
C ASP A 11 -14.80 -8.87 -9.85
N ILE A 12 -13.68 -8.15 -9.71
CA ILE A 12 -13.12 -7.33 -10.80
C ILE A 12 -11.88 -7.96 -11.42
N GLN A 13 -10.85 -8.26 -10.62
CA GLN A 13 -9.58 -8.85 -11.04
C GLN A 13 -8.86 -9.28 -9.78
N LYS A 14 -8.59 -10.58 -9.65
CA LYS A 14 -7.90 -11.13 -8.48
C LYS A 14 -6.51 -10.52 -8.35
N GLN A 15 -6.11 -10.22 -7.11
CA GLN A 15 -4.75 -9.84 -6.77
C GLN A 15 -3.94 -11.11 -6.47
N ASP A 16 -2.70 -11.15 -6.92
CA ASP A 16 -1.72 -12.19 -6.62
C ASP A 16 -0.73 -11.77 -5.52
N TRP A 17 -0.92 -10.58 -4.94
CA TRP A 17 -0.24 -10.10 -3.74
C TRP A 17 -1.24 -9.84 -2.60
N GLY A 18 -0.73 -9.80 -1.37
CA GLY A 18 -1.45 -9.29 -0.20
C GLY A 18 -0.95 -7.91 0.18
N SER A 19 -1.66 -7.24 1.11
CA SER A 19 -1.24 -5.95 1.64
C SER A 19 -0.97 -6.02 3.14
N VAL A 20 -0.07 -5.16 3.61
CA VAL A 20 0.26 -4.98 5.02
C VAL A 20 0.16 -3.50 5.38
N CYS A 21 -0.34 -3.23 6.57
CA CYS A 21 -0.29 -1.92 7.21
C CYS A 21 0.89 -1.89 8.19
N VAL A 22 1.71 -0.85 8.13
CA VAL A 22 2.82 -0.62 9.05
C VAL A 22 2.56 0.67 9.81
N LEU A 23 2.43 0.55 11.13
CA LEU A 23 2.35 1.69 12.04
C LEU A 23 3.65 1.76 12.83
N VAL A 24 4.25 2.94 12.89
CA VAL A 24 5.50 3.20 13.62
C VAL A 24 5.28 4.33 14.60
N TYR A 25 5.68 4.06 15.84
CA TYR A 25 5.64 5.01 16.95
C TYR A 25 7.01 5.05 17.60
N ALA A 26 7.50 6.26 17.88
CA ALA A 26 8.69 6.50 18.67
C ALA A 26 8.47 7.78 19.49
N GLU A 27 8.91 7.77 20.75
CA GLU A 27 8.73 8.90 21.66
C GLU A 27 9.44 10.15 21.13
N GLY A 28 8.72 11.28 21.07
CA GLY A 28 9.22 12.54 20.53
C GLY A 28 9.28 12.61 19.00
N TYR A 29 8.70 11.64 18.30
CA TYR A 29 8.61 11.60 16.83
C TYR A 29 7.16 11.52 16.37
N VAL A 30 6.88 12.18 15.24
CA VAL A 30 5.58 12.15 14.58
C VAL A 30 5.23 10.71 14.18
N PRO A 31 4.03 10.19 14.53
CA PRO A 31 3.61 8.85 14.14
C PRO A 31 3.63 8.66 12.63
N TYR A 32 3.97 7.45 12.18
CA TYR A 32 4.03 7.11 10.77
C TYR A 32 3.13 5.93 10.45
N ALA A 33 2.31 6.08 9.40
CA ALA A 33 1.41 5.06 8.92
C ALA A 33 1.66 4.79 7.43
N LEU A 34 2.10 3.58 7.09
CA LEU A 34 2.21 3.09 5.71
C LEU A 34 1.11 2.07 5.45
N PHE A 35 0.25 2.41 4.49
CA PHE A 35 -0.86 1.59 4.03
C PHE A 35 -0.58 0.98 2.66
N GLY A 36 -1.19 -0.18 2.40
CA GLY A 36 -1.12 -0.83 1.09
C GLY A 36 0.25 -1.42 0.75
N MET A 37 1.13 -1.62 1.74
CA MET A 37 2.45 -2.20 1.48
C MET A 37 2.28 -3.61 0.93
N GLN A 38 2.73 -3.82 -0.29
CA GLN A 38 2.50 -5.08 -0.98
C GLN A 38 3.47 -6.16 -0.52
N VAL A 39 2.94 -7.38 -0.36
CA VAL A 39 3.68 -8.60 -0.02
C VAL A 39 3.26 -9.73 -0.95
N GLU A 40 4.23 -10.49 -1.43
CA GLU A 40 4.00 -11.62 -2.34
C GLU A 40 4.44 -12.93 -1.69
N SER A 41 3.72 -14.01 -1.96
CA SER A 41 4.04 -15.33 -1.39
C SER A 41 5.44 -15.78 -1.82
N GLY A 42 6.25 -16.24 -0.87
CA GLY A 42 7.61 -16.73 -1.11
C GLY A 42 8.66 -15.67 -1.46
N LYS A 43 8.28 -14.39 -1.60
CA LYS A 43 9.23 -13.29 -1.87
C LYS A 43 9.57 -12.54 -0.59
N LYS A 44 10.86 -12.33 -0.36
CA LYS A 44 11.35 -11.40 0.66
C LYS A 44 11.44 -10.01 0.06
N ARG A 45 10.85 -9.02 0.72
CA ARG A 45 11.06 -7.61 0.43
C ARG A 45 12.17 -7.08 1.34
N LEU A 46 13.21 -6.47 0.76
CA LEU A 46 14.21 -5.70 1.49
C LEU A 46 13.69 -4.27 1.64
N GLY A 47 13.43 -3.85 2.88
CA GLY A 47 12.69 -2.63 3.21
C GLY A 47 11.34 -2.92 3.88
N PRO A 48 10.51 -1.89 4.16
CA PRO A 48 10.74 -0.49 3.86
C PRO A 48 11.75 0.14 4.85
N THR A 49 12.57 1.06 4.35
CA THR A 49 13.28 2.01 5.22
C THR A 49 12.35 3.18 5.47
N ILE A 50 12.00 3.41 6.74
CA ILE A 50 11.04 4.45 7.13
C ILE A 50 11.81 5.62 7.72
N LEU A 51 11.61 6.82 7.16
CA LEU A 51 12.05 8.07 7.78
C LEU A 51 10.91 8.61 8.66
N ILE A 52 11.22 8.90 9.91
CA ILE A 52 10.33 9.59 10.87
C ILE A 52 10.96 10.91 11.29
N PHE A 53 10.13 11.90 11.62
CA PHE A 53 10.56 13.26 11.95
C PHE A 53 10.28 13.55 13.43
N PRO A 54 11.16 14.27 14.13
CA PRO A 54 10.87 14.75 15.48
C PRO A 54 9.64 15.68 15.48
N GLU A 55 8.85 15.61 16.55
CA GLU A 55 7.76 16.56 16.80
C GLU A 55 8.30 18.00 16.89
N GLY A 56 7.51 18.98 16.45
CA GLY A 56 7.87 20.40 16.44
C GLY A 56 8.92 20.82 15.40
N VAL A 57 9.53 19.86 14.69
CA VAL A 57 10.45 20.13 13.56
C VAL A 57 9.73 20.01 12.21
N ALA A 58 8.74 19.11 12.13
CA ALA A 58 7.91 18.96 10.94
C ALA A 58 6.97 20.16 10.76
N GLN A 59 6.50 20.38 9.53
CA GLN A 59 5.42 21.37 9.28
C GLN A 59 4.12 21.04 10.02
N SER A 60 3.96 19.79 10.46
CA SER A 60 2.80 19.30 11.20
C SER A 60 3.18 18.13 12.09
N ASP A 61 2.62 18.09 13.30
CA ASP A 61 2.69 16.94 14.21
C ASP A 61 1.57 15.91 13.97
N ALA A 62 0.76 16.11 12.92
CA ALA A 62 -0.21 15.11 12.50
C ALA A 62 0.51 13.86 11.97
N PRO A 63 -0.06 12.64 12.14
CA PRO A 63 0.55 11.42 11.63
C PRO A 63 0.88 11.51 10.14
N LEU A 64 2.13 11.21 9.79
CA LEU A 64 2.52 11.07 8.39
C LEU A 64 1.89 9.79 7.86
N ASN A 65 1.06 9.92 6.82
CA ASN A 65 0.48 8.78 6.13
C ASN A 65 1.05 8.65 4.71
N ILE A 66 1.42 7.44 4.34
CA ILE A 66 1.84 7.06 2.99
C ILE A 66 0.98 5.90 2.53
N VAL A 67 0.50 5.96 1.28
CA VAL A 67 -0.27 4.88 0.65
C VAL A 67 0.51 4.37 -0.56
N GLU A 68 0.92 3.11 -0.53
CA GLU A 68 1.51 2.46 -1.70
C GLU A 68 0.41 2.18 -2.75
N ALA A 69 0.64 2.62 -3.99
CA ALA A 69 -0.24 2.29 -5.10
C ALA A 69 -0.21 0.77 -5.37
N PRO A 70 -1.29 0.17 -5.92
CA PRO A 70 -1.31 -1.23 -6.35
C PRO A 70 -0.24 -1.55 -7.42
N GLN A 71 -0.01 -2.84 -7.70
CA GLN A 71 0.92 -3.25 -8.77
C GLN A 71 0.49 -2.68 -10.11
N ARG A 72 1.43 -2.03 -10.80
CA ARG A 72 1.18 -1.39 -12.10
C ARG A 72 0.59 -2.37 -13.12
N ALA A 73 1.13 -3.59 -13.18
CA ALA A 73 0.65 -4.62 -14.12
C ALA A 73 -0.83 -4.99 -13.90
N TRP A 74 -1.28 -5.05 -12.66
CA TRP A 74 -2.68 -5.32 -12.35
C TRP A 74 -3.59 -4.13 -12.65
N VAL A 75 -3.11 -2.91 -12.39
CA VAL A 75 -3.83 -1.68 -12.78
C VAL A 75 -3.99 -1.63 -14.30
N ASP A 76 -2.92 -1.91 -15.05
CA ASP A 76 -2.96 -1.92 -16.51
C ASP A 76 -3.93 -2.99 -17.03
N ALA A 77 -3.95 -4.19 -16.43
CA ALA A 77 -4.90 -5.25 -16.77
C ALA A 77 -6.37 -4.86 -16.51
N LEU A 78 -6.64 -4.12 -15.43
CA LEU A 78 -7.97 -3.57 -15.17
C LEU A 78 -8.36 -2.52 -16.21
N VAL A 79 -7.44 -1.59 -16.52
CA VAL A 79 -7.70 -0.57 -17.54
C VAL A 79 -8.00 -1.24 -18.89
N GLU A 80 -7.21 -2.23 -19.30
CA GLU A 80 -7.46 -2.97 -20.53
C GLU A 80 -8.82 -3.68 -20.55
N LYS A 81 -9.22 -4.26 -19.41
CA LYS A 81 -10.50 -4.99 -19.28
C LYS A 81 -11.72 -4.09 -19.40
N TYR A 82 -11.65 -2.87 -18.84
CA TYR A 82 -12.80 -1.98 -18.69
C TYR A 82 -12.75 -0.75 -19.61
N GLN A 83 -11.65 -0.48 -20.30
CA GLN A 83 -11.59 0.61 -21.27
C GLN A 83 -12.65 0.39 -22.37
N PRO A 84 -13.39 1.44 -22.76
CA PRO A 84 -14.31 1.36 -23.88
C PRO A 84 -13.56 0.89 -25.13
N LYS A 85 -14.07 -0.16 -25.78
CA LYS A 85 -13.60 -0.52 -27.13
C LYS A 85 -14.43 0.31 -28.09
N GLU A 86 -13.77 1.07 -28.96
CA GLU A 86 -14.50 1.77 -30.02
C GLU A 86 -15.24 0.72 -30.86
N THR A 87 -16.57 0.77 -30.83
CA THR A 87 -17.43 0.10 -31.79
C THR A 87 -17.30 0.88 -33.10
N GLY A 88 -16.45 0.37 -34.00
CA GLY A 88 -16.43 0.78 -35.40
C GLY A 88 -17.67 0.34 -36.15
#